data_AF-A0A2T1EGD2-F1
#
_entry.id   AF-A0A2T1EGD2-F1
#
_cell.length_a   1.000
_cell.length_b   1.000
_cell.length_c   1.000
_cell.angle_alpha   90.00
_cell.angle_beta   90.00
_cell.angle_gamma   90.00
#
_symmetry.space_group_name_H-M   'P 1'
#
loop_
_entity.id
_entity.type
_entity.pdbx_description
1 polymer ?
#
loop_
_entity_poly.entity_id
_entity_poly.type
_entity_poly.pdbx_seq_one_letter_code
_entity_poly.pdbx_strand_id
1 'polypeptide(L)'
;MTAPLLFASLEPPSSGSPFSPRSTEKAGKASPSRHARTTSSHLQKSANTPLSEAGTLNLIRSSLLESLNQGVIVTSRSMQPLYWNSKARVLCQHLTGSEFPPLELPAAVSEVCHRLMREEPVGDRPFVMECQAAAGQTIRISARWLDLTAQRDNVIPHAAVSGSLQAPEFGRQRQPYMLVLLENCNDLLQEELRIERKKYDLTEREAEVWMLLRQDYSYQDIAKMLQISLNTVKTHVKNVYAKKRSCQGREKFWCCD
;
A
#
# COMPACT_ATOMS: atom_id res chain seq x y z
N MET A 1 -39.03 -8.92 -40.71
CA MET A 1 -39.40 -8.32 -39.42
C MET A 1 -38.24 -7.38 -39.04
N THR A 2 -38.04 -6.17 -39.57
CA THR A 2 -38.93 -5.02 -39.86
C THR A 2 -39.78 -4.70 -38.61
N ALA A 3 -39.60 -3.61 -37.85
CA ALA A 3 -39.17 -2.25 -38.18
C ALA A 3 -38.56 -1.49 -36.95
N PRO A 4 -37.93 -0.31 -37.15
CA PRO A 4 -37.20 0.51 -36.16
C PRO A 4 -37.98 1.77 -35.71
N LEU A 5 -37.56 2.45 -34.64
CA LEU A 5 -37.90 3.85 -34.28
C LEU A 5 -36.82 4.37 -33.29
N LEU A 6 -36.41 5.64 -33.18
CA LEU A 6 -36.43 6.86 -33.98
C LEU A 6 -35.48 7.85 -33.25
N PHE A 7 -34.90 8.76 -34.02
CA PHE A 7 -34.11 9.92 -33.60
C PHE A 7 -34.84 10.86 -32.62
N ALA A 8 -34.08 11.53 -31.74
CA ALA A 8 -34.34 12.91 -31.34
C ALA A 8 -33.05 13.59 -30.83
N SER A 9 -32.43 14.39 -31.69
CA SER A 9 -31.49 15.46 -31.35
C SER A 9 -32.25 16.66 -30.77
N LEU A 10 -31.66 17.37 -29.81
CA LEU A 10 -31.92 18.78 -29.51
C LEU A 10 -30.72 19.37 -28.73
N GLU A 11 -29.92 20.19 -29.40
CA GLU A 11 -29.09 21.28 -28.86
C GLU A 11 -29.74 22.62 -29.31
N PRO A 12 -29.25 23.81 -28.92
CA PRO A 12 -29.08 24.41 -27.59
C PRO A 12 -29.80 25.80 -27.56
N PRO A 13 -29.49 26.70 -26.62
CA PRO A 13 -29.26 28.07 -27.09
C PRO A 13 -28.03 28.77 -26.51
N SER A 14 -27.50 29.66 -27.35
CA SER A 14 -26.41 30.60 -27.19
C SER A 14 -26.89 31.95 -26.63
N SER A 15 -26.02 32.64 -25.88
CA SER A 15 -25.83 34.10 -25.73
C SER A 15 -25.16 34.35 -24.37
N GLY A 16 -24.18 35.21 -24.12
CA GLY A 16 -23.47 36.23 -24.88
C GLY A 16 -22.40 36.82 -23.95
N SER A 17 -21.26 37.21 -24.52
CA SER A 17 -20.17 38.02 -23.91
C SER A 17 -20.59 39.52 -23.90
N PRO A 18 -19.79 40.54 -23.48
CA PRO A 18 -18.52 40.62 -22.75
C PRO A 18 -18.58 41.63 -21.56
N PHE A 19 -17.51 41.80 -20.77
CA PHE A 19 -16.89 43.10 -20.42
C PHE A 19 -15.85 42.92 -19.30
N SER A 20 -14.58 43.12 -19.65
CA SER A 20 -13.54 43.61 -18.74
C SER A 20 -13.58 45.15 -18.74
N PRO A 21 -13.03 45.82 -17.72
CA PRO A 21 -11.70 46.38 -17.93
C PRO A 21 -10.74 46.32 -16.73
N ARG A 22 -9.46 46.36 -17.08
CA ARG A 22 -8.28 46.64 -16.23
C ARG A 22 -8.45 47.92 -15.42
N SER A 23 -7.82 47.96 -14.25
CA SER A 23 -7.19 49.19 -13.75
C SER A 23 -5.88 48.84 -13.01
N THR A 24 -4.84 49.49 -13.48
CA THR A 24 -3.48 49.61 -12.94
C THR A 24 -3.46 50.58 -11.77
N GLU A 25 -2.65 50.35 -10.74
CA GLU A 25 -2.03 51.45 -9.99
C GLU A 25 -0.73 51.04 -9.30
N LYS A 26 0.21 51.99 -9.33
CA LYS A 26 1.63 51.89 -8.95
C LYS A 26 1.85 52.52 -7.57
N ALA A 27 2.88 51.99 -6.89
CA ALA A 27 3.91 52.66 -6.10
C ALA A 27 3.54 53.40 -4.78
N GLY A 28 4.22 53.00 -3.71
CA GLY A 28 4.42 53.79 -2.49
C GLY A 28 5.47 53.16 -1.58
N LYS A 29 6.67 53.75 -1.55
CA LYS A 29 7.77 53.44 -0.62
C LYS A 29 7.44 53.95 0.79
N ALA A 30 7.82 53.21 1.83
CA ALA A 30 8.47 53.77 3.04
C ALA A 30 8.88 52.65 4.01
N SER A 31 10.17 52.62 4.35
CA SER A 31 10.69 52.04 5.60
C SER A 31 10.61 53.10 6.70
N PRO A 32 10.63 52.73 8.01
CA PRO A 32 11.93 52.75 8.68
C PRO A 32 12.21 51.64 9.71
N SER A 33 13.51 51.56 9.97
CA SER A 33 14.37 50.84 10.90
C SER A 33 13.91 50.32 12.28
N ARG A 34 14.52 49.15 12.60
CA ARG A 34 15.41 48.82 13.74
C ARG A 34 14.85 48.20 15.06
N HIS A 35 15.58 47.15 15.44
CA HIS A 35 15.76 46.49 16.75
C HIS A 35 14.80 45.35 17.14
N ALA A 36 15.25 44.10 16.92
CA ALA A 36 15.54 43.16 18.01
C ALA A 36 16.20 41.91 17.43
N ARG A 37 17.47 41.69 17.81
CA ARG A 37 18.24 40.49 17.52
C ARG A 37 17.90 39.49 18.63
N THR A 38 17.03 38.52 18.35
CA THR A 38 16.79 37.40 19.26
C THR A 38 17.16 36.12 18.54
N THR A 39 18.33 35.60 18.91
CA THR A 39 18.83 34.28 18.56
C THR A 39 17.87 33.22 19.10
N SER A 40 16.98 32.72 18.23
CA SER A 40 16.28 31.46 18.49
C SER A 40 17.21 30.34 18.06
N SER A 41 17.91 29.77 19.03
CA SER A 41 18.59 28.48 18.90
C SER A 41 17.52 27.43 18.60
N HIS A 42 17.39 27.07 17.32
CA HIS A 42 16.58 25.96 16.87
C HIS A 42 17.23 24.66 17.40
N LEU A 43 16.84 24.26 18.61
CA LEU A 43 17.04 22.90 19.11
C LEU A 43 16.27 21.98 18.15
N GLN A 44 17.00 21.36 17.22
CA GLN A 44 16.57 20.16 16.54
C GLN A 44 16.32 19.09 17.62
N LYS A 45 15.08 18.95 18.06
CA LYS A 45 14.66 17.76 18.81
C LYS A 45 14.75 16.58 17.85
N SER A 46 15.75 15.74 18.09
CA SER A 46 15.91 14.43 17.48
C SER A 46 14.58 13.67 17.53
N ALA A 47 14.12 13.16 16.39
CA ALA A 47 12.92 12.33 16.24
C ALA A 47 12.98 11.01 17.04
N ASN A 48 14.09 10.75 17.75
CA ASN A 48 14.37 9.50 18.44
C ASN A 48 14.31 9.63 19.97
N THR A 49 13.52 10.57 20.51
CA THR A 49 13.32 10.63 21.96
C THR A 49 12.52 9.39 22.38
N PRO A 50 13.01 8.53 23.29
CA PRO A 50 12.30 7.31 23.65
C PRO A 50 10.98 7.68 24.34
N LEU A 51 9.87 7.34 23.70
CA LEU A 51 8.53 7.51 24.22
C LEU A 51 8.33 6.53 25.38
N SER A 52 8.52 7.04 26.60
CA SER A 52 8.18 6.34 27.83
C SER A 52 6.68 6.41 28.06
N GLU A 53 5.93 5.44 27.53
CA GLU A 53 4.61 5.02 28.03
C GLU A 53 4.14 3.80 27.23
N ALA A 54 4.02 2.63 27.89
CA ALA A 54 3.64 1.37 27.23
C ALA A 54 2.27 1.45 26.52
N GLY A 55 1.34 2.29 27.03
CA GLY A 55 0.07 2.57 26.38
C GLY A 55 0.22 3.30 25.04
N THR A 56 1.07 4.32 25.00
CA THR A 56 1.37 5.11 23.79
C THR A 56 2.05 4.26 22.72
N LEU A 57 2.97 3.35 23.10
CA LEU A 57 3.58 2.41 22.17
C LEU A 57 2.57 1.40 21.59
N ASN A 58 1.60 0.94 22.37
CA ASN A 58 0.55 0.05 21.88
C ASN A 58 -0.38 0.77 20.89
N LEU A 59 -0.74 2.02 21.16
CA LEU A 59 -1.54 2.83 20.24
C LEU A 59 -0.78 3.07 18.94
N ILE A 60 0.49 3.48 19.01
CA ILE A 60 1.34 3.64 17.82
C ILE A 60 1.45 2.31 17.05
N ARG A 61 1.71 1.19 17.72
CA ARG A 61 1.76 -0.14 17.09
C ARG A 61 0.46 -0.46 16.36
N SER A 62 -0.69 -0.25 16.99
CA SER A 62 -1.99 -0.50 16.35
C SER A 62 -2.20 0.41 15.14
N SER A 63 -1.92 1.70 15.26
CA SER A 63 -2.03 2.66 14.16
C SER A 63 -1.09 2.33 13.01
N LEU A 64 0.13 1.89 13.30
CA LEU A 64 1.10 1.49 12.28
C LEU A 64 0.62 0.25 11.53
N LEU A 65 0.14 -0.79 12.24
CA LEU A 65 -0.37 -2.01 11.62
C LEU A 65 -1.64 -1.78 10.80
N GLU A 66 -2.49 -0.83 11.21
CA GLU A 66 -3.68 -0.42 10.46
C GLU A 66 -3.35 0.46 9.24
N SER A 67 -2.23 1.20 9.28
CA SER A 67 -1.78 2.02 8.15
C SER A 67 -1.15 1.23 7.00
N LEU A 68 -0.91 -0.08 7.19
CA LEU A 68 -0.34 -0.94 6.16
C LEU A 68 -1.34 -1.19 5.03
N ASN A 69 -0.88 -1.09 3.79
CA ASN A 69 -1.67 -1.44 2.60
C ASN A 69 -1.92 -2.95 2.45
N GLN A 70 -1.28 -3.75 3.31
CA GLN A 70 -1.42 -5.21 3.37
C GLN A 70 -2.38 -5.60 4.49
N GLY A 71 -3.16 -6.65 4.26
CA GLY A 71 -3.84 -7.37 5.33
C GLY A 71 -2.81 -8.11 6.16
N VAL A 72 -2.79 -7.90 7.47
CA VAL A 72 -1.90 -8.61 8.39
C VAL A 72 -2.73 -9.53 9.27
N ILE A 73 -2.33 -10.79 9.38
CA ILE A 73 -2.89 -11.77 10.32
C ILE A 73 -1.73 -12.39 11.11
N VAL A 74 -1.89 -12.51 12.42
CA VAL A 74 -1.02 -13.33 13.27
C VAL A 74 -1.85 -14.45 13.84
N THR A 75 -1.43 -15.69 13.59
CA THR A 75 -2.14 -16.89 14.06
C THR A 75 -1.22 -17.82 14.83
N SER A 76 -1.79 -18.59 15.75
CA SER A 76 -1.09 -19.68 16.43
C SER A 76 -0.93 -20.88 15.50
N ARG A 77 -0.10 -21.84 15.92
CA ARG A 77 0.00 -23.17 15.30
C ARG A 77 -1.32 -23.97 15.38
N SER A 78 -2.20 -23.64 16.30
CA SER A 78 -3.54 -24.25 16.42
C SER A 78 -4.59 -23.59 15.52
N MET A 79 -4.18 -22.80 14.52
CA MET A 79 -5.07 -22.12 13.57
C MET A 79 -6.01 -21.09 14.21
N GLN A 80 -5.62 -20.59 15.39
CA GLN A 80 -6.38 -19.56 16.09
C GLN A 80 -5.77 -18.18 15.78
N PRO A 81 -6.52 -17.27 15.12
CA PRO A 81 -6.05 -15.91 14.89
C PRO A 81 -5.91 -15.17 16.23
N LEU A 82 -4.72 -14.63 16.49
CA LEU A 82 -4.44 -13.75 17.63
C LEU A 82 -4.65 -12.28 17.26
N TYR A 83 -4.41 -11.94 15.99
CA TYR A 83 -4.50 -10.58 15.50
C TYR A 83 -4.86 -10.56 14.02
N TRP A 84 -5.58 -9.51 13.63
CA TRP A 84 -5.74 -9.11 12.24
C TRP A 84 -6.09 -7.62 12.15
N ASN A 85 -5.54 -6.94 11.15
CA ASN A 85 -5.91 -5.54 10.88
C ASN A 85 -7.22 -5.45 10.07
N SER A 86 -7.75 -4.24 9.91
CA SER A 86 -8.96 -3.99 9.12
C SER A 86 -8.85 -4.48 7.68
N LYS A 87 -7.71 -4.25 7.02
CA LYS A 87 -7.46 -4.68 5.64
C LYS A 87 -7.50 -6.20 5.49
N ALA A 88 -6.95 -6.96 6.45
CA ALA A 88 -7.03 -8.42 6.42
C ALA A 88 -8.47 -8.93 6.45
N ARG A 89 -9.34 -8.31 7.26
CA ARG A 89 -10.76 -8.69 7.32
C ARG A 89 -11.46 -8.50 5.98
N VAL A 90 -11.25 -7.34 5.35
CA VAL A 90 -11.83 -7.03 4.03
C VAL A 90 -11.34 -8.02 2.97
N LEU A 91 -10.03 -8.31 2.91
CA LEU A 91 -9.48 -9.25 1.93
C LEU A 91 -9.97 -10.69 2.17
N CYS A 92 -10.09 -11.11 3.43
CA CYS A 92 -10.67 -12.40 3.79
C CYS A 92 -12.16 -12.51 3.42
N GLN A 93 -12.93 -11.42 3.54
CA GLN A 93 -14.33 -11.37 3.07
C GLN A 93 -14.39 -11.54 1.55
N HIS A 94 -13.49 -10.89 0.80
CA HIS A 94 -13.42 -11.07 -0.65
C HIS A 94 -13.06 -12.51 -1.06
N LEU A 95 -12.15 -13.16 -0.32
CA LEU A 95 -11.80 -14.57 -0.54
C LEU A 95 -12.99 -15.51 -0.28
N THR A 96 -13.77 -15.24 0.76
CA THR A 96 -14.87 -16.11 1.19
C THR A 96 -16.18 -15.81 0.45
N GLY A 97 -16.31 -14.62 -0.13
CA GLY A 97 -17.54 -14.15 -0.78
C GLY A 97 -18.70 -13.85 0.18
N SER A 98 -18.46 -13.90 1.49
CA SER A 98 -19.45 -13.68 2.54
C SER A 98 -18.79 -13.28 3.86
N GLU A 99 -19.58 -12.86 4.84
CA GLU A 99 -19.10 -12.69 6.21
C GLU A 99 -18.69 -14.04 6.80
N PHE A 100 -17.57 -14.06 7.51
CA PHE A 100 -17.04 -15.25 8.17
C PHE A 100 -16.77 -14.96 9.66
N PRO A 101 -16.78 -15.98 10.53
CA PRO A 101 -16.68 -15.79 11.97
C PRO A 101 -15.37 -15.08 12.37
N PRO A 102 -15.38 -14.19 13.36
CA PRO A 102 -14.20 -13.41 13.76
C PRO A 102 -13.09 -14.25 14.46
N LEU A 103 -13.29 -15.55 14.62
CA LEU A 103 -12.34 -16.44 15.28
C LEU A 103 -11.83 -17.53 14.35
N GLU A 104 -12.31 -17.58 13.10
CA GLU A 104 -11.94 -18.61 12.14
C GLU A 104 -11.19 -18.01 10.96
N LEU A 105 -10.18 -18.74 10.50
CA LEU A 105 -9.42 -18.38 9.31
C LEU A 105 -10.13 -18.90 8.06
N PRO A 106 -10.30 -18.08 7.01
CA PRO A 106 -10.85 -18.55 5.73
C PRO A 106 -10.09 -19.76 5.19
N ALA A 107 -10.77 -20.63 4.45
CA ALA A 107 -10.19 -21.87 3.93
C ALA A 107 -8.85 -21.66 3.18
N ALA A 108 -8.75 -20.60 2.36
CA ALA A 108 -7.52 -20.27 1.64
C ALA A 108 -6.36 -19.89 2.58
N VAL A 109 -6.62 -19.11 3.63
CA VAL A 109 -5.62 -18.74 4.63
C VAL A 109 -5.23 -19.96 5.46
N SER A 110 -6.21 -20.80 5.79
CA SER A 110 -5.99 -22.03 6.53
C SER A 110 -5.12 -23.03 5.77
N GLU A 111 -5.36 -23.19 4.47
CA GLU A 111 -4.54 -24.03 3.60
C GLU A 111 -3.08 -23.57 3.57
N VAL A 112 -2.84 -22.25 3.45
CA VAL A 112 -1.49 -21.67 3.50
C VAL A 112 -0.80 -21.99 4.83
N CYS A 113 -1.49 -21.81 5.95
CA CYS A 113 -0.94 -22.11 7.27
C CYS A 113 -0.66 -23.62 7.45
N HIS A 114 -1.55 -24.49 6.97
CA HIS A 114 -1.34 -25.93 6.99
C HIS A 114 -0.11 -26.37 6.17
N ARG A 115 0.09 -25.79 4.99
CA ARG A 115 1.27 -26.06 4.17
C ARG A 115 2.54 -25.58 4.85
N LEU A 116 2.54 -24.37 5.39
CA LEU A 116 3.67 -23.84 6.17
C LEU A 116 4.03 -24.73 7.38
N MET A 117 3.05 -25.42 7.98
CA MET A 117 3.28 -26.36 9.07
C MET A 117 3.85 -27.72 8.64
N ARG A 118 3.60 -28.12 7.38
CA ARG A 118 4.05 -29.41 6.83
C ARG A 118 5.41 -29.31 6.15
N GLU A 119 5.68 -28.17 5.53
CA GLU A 119 6.94 -27.89 4.86
C GLU A 119 7.96 -27.38 5.89
N GLU A 120 9.16 -27.97 5.93
CA GLU A 120 10.26 -27.38 6.69
C GLU A 120 10.69 -26.07 6.02
N PRO A 121 10.89 -24.97 6.77
CA PRO A 121 11.24 -23.69 6.20
C PRO A 121 12.57 -23.78 5.45
N VAL A 122 12.54 -23.65 4.13
CA VAL A 122 13.75 -23.54 3.30
C VAL A 122 14.29 -22.12 3.41
N GLY A 123 14.99 -21.83 4.51
CA GLY A 123 15.47 -20.49 4.85
C GLY A 123 14.35 -19.53 5.26
N ASP A 124 14.60 -18.22 5.17
CA ASP A 124 13.64 -17.15 5.55
C ASP A 124 12.67 -16.77 4.41
N ARG A 125 12.41 -17.68 3.46
CA ARG A 125 11.50 -17.41 2.35
C ARG A 125 10.05 -17.64 2.80
N PRO A 126 9.14 -16.68 2.61
CA PRO A 126 7.73 -16.90 2.93
C PRO A 126 7.13 -17.91 1.94
N PHE A 127 6.22 -18.75 2.43
CA PHE A 127 5.32 -19.52 1.59
C PHE A 127 4.34 -18.54 0.91
N VAL A 128 4.12 -18.67 -0.40
CA VAL A 128 3.26 -17.75 -1.17
C VAL A 128 2.23 -18.53 -1.99
N MET A 129 0.98 -18.08 -1.96
CA MET A 129 -0.13 -18.62 -2.75
C MET A 129 -0.96 -17.48 -3.32
N GLU A 130 -1.40 -17.61 -4.58
CA GLU A 130 -2.33 -16.67 -5.20
C GLU A 130 -3.71 -17.30 -5.36
N CYS A 131 -4.75 -16.55 -4.99
CA CYS A 131 -6.13 -16.98 -5.01
C CYS A 131 -6.97 -16.01 -5.85
N GLN A 132 -7.91 -16.54 -6.62
CA GLN A 132 -8.93 -15.73 -7.27
C GLN A 132 -10.10 -15.52 -6.32
N ALA A 133 -10.40 -14.27 -5.99
CA ALA A 133 -11.59 -13.89 -5.23
C ALA A 133 -12.84 -13.91 -6.11
N ALA A 134 -14.02 -13.98 -5.50
CA ALA A 134 -15.31 -14.04 -6.22
C ALA A 134 -15.55 -12.85 -7.17
N ALA A 135 -14.94 -11.69 -6.89
CA ALA A 135 -15.01 -10.49 -7.73
C ALA A 135 -13.97 -10.46 -8.88
N GLY A 136 -13.24 -11.56 -9.14
CA GLY A 136 -12.18 -11.61 -10.15
C GLY A 136 -10.89 -10.90 -9.76
N GLN A 137 -10.75 -10.53 -8.48
CA GLN A 137 -9.52 -9.96 -7.93
C GLN A 137 -8.54 -11.08 -7.57
N THR A 138 -7.26 -10.89 -7.87
CA THR A 138 -6.21 -11.81 -7.41
C THR A 138 -5.70 -11.38 -6.04
N ILE A 139 -5.87 -12.25 -5.05
CA ILE A 139 -5.36 -12.04 -3.70
C ILE A 139 -4.15 -12.94 -3.48
N ARG A 140 -3.00 -12.33 -3.18
CA ARG A 140 -1.78 -13.02 -2.80
C ARG A 140 -1.72 -13.18 -1.29
N ILE A 141 -1.53 -14.40 -0.84
CA ILE A 141 -1.39 -14.78 0.57
C ILE A 141 0.05 -15.25 0.78
N SER A 142 0.78 -14.58 1.64
CA SER A 142 2.16 -14.94 2.01
C SER A 142 2.23 -15.28 3.48
N ALA A 143 2.82 -16.41 3.87
CA ALA A 143 2.95 -16.82 5.25
C ALA A 143 4.38 -17.18 5.62
N ARG A 144 4.76 -16.86 6.85
CA ARG A 144 6.05 -17.24 7.44
C ARG A 144 5.94 -17.49 8.93
N TRP A 145 6.88 -18.24 9.47
CA TRP A 145 7.05 -18.36 10.92
C TRP A 145 7.49 -17.01 11.51
N LEU A 146 6.94 -16.68 12.68
CA LEU A 146 7.23 -15.47 13.42
C LEU A 146 7.89 -15.85 14.75
N ASP A 147 9.21 -15.68 14.81
CA ASP A 147 10.00 -15.89 16.02
C ASP A 147 9.94 -14.66 16.92
N LEU A 148 9.09 -14.69 17.94
CA LEU A 148 9.03 -13.66 18.98
C LEU A 148 10.18 -13.81 20.00
N THR A 149 11.35 -14.29 19.56
CA THR A 149 12.46 -14.67 20.45
C THR A 149 13.60 -13.64 20.50
N ALA A 150 13.61 -12.67 19.59
CA ALA A 150 14.65 -11.65 19.48
C ALA A 150 14.41 -10.44 20.39
N GLN A 151 14.67 -10.62 21.70
CA GLN A 151 15.38 -9.66 22.57
C GLN A 151 15.34 -10.16 24.03
N ARG A 152 16.29 -11.02 24.39
CA ARG A 152 17.02 -10.81 25.64
C ARG A 152 18.40 -10.32 25.20
N ASP A 153 18.53 -9.00 25.04
CA ASP A 153 19.86 -8.39 24.99
C ASP A 153 20.64 -8.85 26.22
N ASN A 154 21.82 -9.42 25.97
CA ASN A 154 23.03 -9.33 26.80
C ASN A 154 22.85 -8.91 28.27
N VAL A 155 22.24 -9.76 29.10
CA VAL A 155 22.52 -9.75 30.55
C VAL A 155 23.40 -10.96 30.81
N ILE A 156 24.71 -10.71 30.87
CA ILE A 156 25.66 -11.64 31.49
C ILE A 156 25.10 -11.95 32.89
N PRO A 157 24.79 -13.20 33.26
CA PRO A 157 24.40 -13.52 34.62
C PRO A 157 25.65 -13.47 35.50
N HIS A 158 26.04 -12.27 35.90
CA HIS A 158 27.05 -12.07 36.94
C HIS A 158 26.38 -12.17 38.31
N ALA A 159 25.91 -13.37 38.65
CA ALA A 159 25.55 -13.74 40.02
C ALA A 159 25.45 -15.26 40.15
N ALA A 160 26.59 -15.94 40.03
CA ALA A 160 26.81 -17.15 40.81
C ALA A 160 27.09 -16.71 42.25
N VAL A 161 26.04 -16.45 43.02
CA VAL A 161 26.10 -16.51 44.48
C VAL A 161 24.98 -17.44 44.94
N SER A 162 25.43 -18.58 45.43
CA SER A 162 24.69 -19.67 46.02
C SER A 162 23.63 -19.22 47.02
N GLY A 163 22.43 -19.80 46.96
CA GLY A 163 21.43 -19.63 48.00
C GLY A 163 20.00 -19.93 47.54
N SER A 164 19.69 -21.23 47.50
CA SER A 164 18.35 -21.85 47.48
C SER A 164 17.12 -20.96 47.74
N LEU A 165 16.19 -20.93 46.79
CA LEU A 165 14.78 -21.35 46.96
C LEU A 165 14.10 -21.36 45.59
N GLN A 166 13.40 -22.46 45.33
CA GLN A 166 12.81 -22.86 44.05
C GLN A 166 11.95 -21.75 43.43
N ALA A 167 12.41 -21.17 42.32
CA ALA A 167 11.54 -20.49 41.38
C ALA A 167 10.85 -21.57 40.53
N PRO A 168 9.53 -21.48 40.27
CA PRO A 168 8.87 -22.45 39.43
C PRO A 168 9.39 -22.27 38.01
N GLU A 169 10.04 -23.29 37.47
CA GLU A 169 10.36 -23.42 36.06
C GLU A 169 9.06 -23.60 35.26
N PHE A 170 8.24 -22.55 35.17
CA PHE A 170 7.27 -22.42 34.10
C PHE A 170 8.06 -22.15 32.82
N GLY A 171 8.55 -23.22 32.22
CA GLY A 171 8.93 -23.23 30.82
C GLY A 171 7.72 -22.78 30.02
N ARG A 172 7.66 -21.48 29.69
CA ARG A 172 6.70 -20.97 28.70
C ARG A 172 6.98 -21.73 27.42
N GLN A 173 6.18 -22.76 27.17
CA GLN A 173 6.18 -23.54 25.95
C GLN A 173 5.95 -22.54 24.81
N ARG A 174 7.06 -22.15 24.16
CA ARG A 174 7.13 -21.05 23.21
C ARG A 174 6.40 -21.53 21.96
N GLN A 175 5.14 -21.14 21.81
CA GLN A 175 4.39 -21.51 20.62
C GLN A 175 4.89 -20.63 19.46
N PRO A 176 5.39 -21.22 18.36
CA PRO A 176 5.74 -20.45 17.19
C PRO A 176 4.45 -19.87 16.60
N TYR A 177 4.47 -18.58 16.33
CA TYR A 177 3.36 -17.89 15.66
C TYR A 177 3.62 -17.88 14.15
N MET A 178 2.57 -17.73 13.37
CA MET A 178 2.68 -17.53 11.93
C MET A 178 2.19 -16.11 11.60
N LEU A 179 2.98 -15.41 10.79
CA LEU A 179 2.60 -14.14 10.18
C LEU A 179 2.07 -14.44 8.79
N VAL A 180 0.83 -14.04 8.53
CA VAL A 180 0.21 -14.12 7.20
C VAL A 180 -0.06 -12.69 6.70
N LEU A 181 0.36 -12.44 5.47
CA LEU A 181 0.16 -11.18 4.75
C LEU A 181 -0.77 -11.44 3.58
N LEU A 182 -1.77 -10.58 3.42
CA LEU A 182 -2.73 -10.62 2.33
C LEU A 182 -2.60 -9.35 1.50
N GLU A 183 -2.57 -9.50 0.19
CA GLU A 183 -2.43 -8.39 -0.75
C GLU A 183 -3.41 -8.56 -1.90
N ASN A 184 -4.10 -7.48 -2.27
CA ASN A 184 -4.84 -7.44 -3.53
C ASN A 184 -3.88 -7.01 -4.64
N CYS A 185 -3.55 -7.91 -5.56
CA CYS A 185 -2.62 -7.63 -6.64
C CYS A 185 -3.13 -6.51 -7.57
N ASN A 186 -4.46 -6.36 -7.69
CA ASN A 186 -5.05 -5.25 -8.45
C ASN A 186 -4.77 -3.90 -7.77
N ASP A 187 -4.85 -3.80 -6.44
CA ASP A 187 -4.56 -2.56 -5.70
C ASP A 187 -3.08 -2.16 -5.90
N LEU A 188 -2.16 -3.14 -5.81
CA LEU A 188 -0.73 -2.92 -6.05
C LEU A 188 -0.45 -2.41 -7.47
N LEU A 189 -1.12 -3.01 -8.45
CA LEU A 189 -1.00 -2.60 -9.85
C LEU A 189 -1.50 -1.17 -10.08
N GLN A 190 -2.64 -0.82 -9.49
CA GLN A 190 -3.20 0.53 -9.57
C GLN A 190 -2.29 1.56 -8.91
N GLU A 191 -1.64 1.21 -7.80
CA GLU A 191 -0.69 2.10 -7.14
C GLU A 191 0.57 2.30 -7.97
N GLU A 192 1.12 1.25 -8.61
CA GLU A 192 2.24 1.39 -9.55
C GLU A 192 1.86 2.32 -10.73
N LEU A 193 0.68 2.10 -11.33
CA LEU A 193 0.15 2.97 -12.37
C LEU A 193 0.03 4.42 -11.90
N ARG A 194 -0.49 4.65 -10.70
CA ARG A 194 -0.66 5.99 -10.11
C ARG A 194 0.68 6.70 -9.95
N ILE A 195 1.71 5.98 -9.50
CA ILE A 195 3.06 6.51 -9.32
C ILE A 195 3.67 6.88 -10.68
N GLU A 196 3.62 5.98 -11.66
CA GLU A 196 4.15 6.24 -13.01
C GLU A 196 3.43 7.40 -13.70
N ARG A 197 2.10 7.45 -13.54
CA ARG A 197 1.26 8.52 -14.07
C ARG A 197 1.70 9.88 -13.56
N LYS A 198 1.94 10.01 -12.25
CA LYS A 198 2.46 11.26 -11.65
C LYS A 198 3.89 11.55 -12.10
N LYS A 199 4.75 10.53 -12.15
CA LYS A 199 6.17 10.67 -12.51
C LYS A 199 6.36 11.20 -13.93
N TYR A 200 5.54 10.75 -14.87
CA TYR A 200 5.69 11.08 -16.30
C TYR A 200 4.53 11.89 -16.87
N ASP A 201 3.60 12.35 -16.03
CA ASP A 201 2.39 13.08 -16.43
C ASP A 201 1.59 12.33 -17.52
N LEU A 202 1.47 11.01 -17.36
CA LEU A 202 0.71 10.17 -18.30
C LEU A 202 -0.79 10.38 -18.09
N THR A 203 -1.57 10.16 -19.15
CA THR A 203 -3.00 9.91 -19.01
C THR A 203 -3.23 8.49 -18.48
N GLU A 204 -4.45 8.20 -18.00
CA GLU A 204 -4.82 6.85 -17.57
C GLU A 204 -4.61 5.80 -18.67
N ARG A 205 -5.07 6.09 -19.89
CA ARG A 205 -4.85 5.21 -21.07
C ARG A 205 -3.39 5.04 -21.45
N GLU A 206 -2.60 6.11 -21.36
CA GLU A 206 -1.16 6.02 -21.61
C GLU A 206 -0.43 5.16 -20.56
N ALA A 207 -0.83 5.25 -19.29
CA ALA A 207 -0.28 4.43 -18.22
C ALA A 207 -0.66 2.94 -18.37
N GLU A 208 -1.92 2.64 -18.72
CA GLU A 208 -2.38 1.28 -19.04
C GLU A 208 -1.57 0.66 -20.19
N VAL A 209 -1.45 1.38 -21.32
CA VAL A 209 -0.66 0.93 -22.47
C VAL A 209 0.80 0.74 -22.08
N TRP A 210 1.37 1.66 -21.30
CA TRP A 210 2.76 1.58 -20.85
C TRP A 210 3.03 0.36 -19.96
N MET A 211 2.13 0.04 -19.04
CA MET A 211 2.26 -1.14 -18.19
C MET A 211 2.19 -2.42 -19.01
N LEU A 212 1.23 -2.54 -19.94
CA LEU A 212 1.13 -3.73 -20.81
C LEU A 212 2.35 -3.87 -21.72
N LEU A 213 2.93 -2.77 -22.20
CA LEU A 213 4.19 -2.81 -22.93
C LEU A 213 5.36 -3.35 -22.09
N ARG A 214 5.43 -3.00 -20.81
CA ARG A 214 6.47 -3.50 -19.89
C ARG A 214 6.32 -4.99 -19.57
N GLN A 215 5.13 -5.54 -19.79
CA GLN A 215 4.83 -6.97 -19.67
C GLN A 215 5.01 -7.71 -21.00
N ASP A 216 5.69 -7.10 -21.98
CA ASP A 216 6.03 -7.65 -23.30
C ASP A 216 4.81 -8.03 -24.17
N TYR A 217 3.62 -7.48 -23.90
CA TYR A 217 2.47 -7.67 -24.77
C TYR A 217 2.67 -7.00 -26.14
N SER A 218 2.25 -7.68 -27.20
CA SER A 218 2.30 -7.12 -28.54
C SER A 218 1.28 -5.98 -28.70
N TYR A 219 1.51 -5.08 -29.66
CA TYR A 219 0.57 -3.98 -29.90
C TYR A 219 -0.82 -4.48 -30.31
N GLN A 220 -0.90 -5.66 -30.93
CA GLN A 220 -2.16 -6.29 -31.30
C GLN A 220 -2.90 -6.82 -30.06
N ASP A 221 -2.18 -7.39 -29.10
CA ASP A 221 -2.78 -7.88 -27.85
C ASP A 221 -3.25 -6.71 -26.98
N ILE A 222 -2.45 -5.65 -26.88
CA ILE A 222 -2.84 -4.41 -26.19
C ILE A 222 -4.10 -3.81 -26.80
N ALA A 223 -4.19 -3.75 -28.14
CA ALA A 223 -5.36 -3.25 -28.84
C ALA A 223 -6.62 -4.06 -28.50
N LYS A 224 -6.51 -5.39 -28.46
CA LYS A 224 -7.61 -6.29 -28.10
C LYS A 224 -8.01 -6.14 -26.62
N MET A 225 -7.04 -6.16 -25.70
CA MET A 225 -7.28 -6.06 -24.25
C MET A 225 -7.94 -4.75 -23.86
N LEU A 226 -7.49 -3.63 -24.45
CA LEU A 226 -8.04 -2.30 -24.16
C LEU A 226 -9.22 -1.90 -25.06
N GLN A 227 -9.62 -2.77 -26.00
CA GLN A 227 -10.69 -2.53 -26.97
C GLN A 227 -10.51 -1.22 -27.77
N ILE A 228 -9.29 -0.98 -28.27
CA ILE A 228 -8.93 0.19 -29.09
C ILE A 228 -8.27 -0.22 -30.40
N SER A 229 -8.15 0.71 -31.36
CA SER A 229 -7.47 0.41 -32.62
C SER A 229 -5.95 0.24 -32.45
N LEU A 230 -5.31 -0.56 -33.30
CA LEU A 230 -3.85 -0.71 -33.33
C LEU A 230 -3.13 0.63 -33.54
N ASN A 231 -3.73 1.54 -34.31
CA ASN A 231 -3.19 2.89 -34.54
C ASN A 231 -3.25 3.76 -33.28
N THR A 232 -4.31 3.59 -32.48
CA THR A 232 -4.47 4.25 -31.18
C THR A 232 -3.38 3.77 -30.22
N VAL A 233 -3.10 2.47 -30.17
CA VAL A 233 -1.97 1.92 -29.39
C VAL A 233 -0.66 2.59 -29.81
N LYS A 234 -0.31 2.57 -31.09
CA LYS A 234 0.93 3.21 -31.60
C LYS A 234 1.03 4.68 -31.20
N THR A 235 -0.10 5.41 -31.26
CA THR A 235 -0.18 6.82 -30.84
C THR A 235 0.09 6.98 -29.35
N HIS A 236 -0.57 6.18 -28.50
CA HIS A 236 -0.31 6.19 -27.05
C HIS A 236 1.15 5.87 -26.74
N VAL A 237 1.73 4.85 -27.37
CA VAL A 237 3.15 4.49 -27.19
C VAL A 237 4.07 5.66 -27.55
N LYS A 238 3.84 6.31 -28.70
CA LYS A 238 4.60 7.50 -29.11
C LYS A 238 4.51 8.62 -28.08
N ASN A 239 3.31 8.90 -27.56
CA ASN A 239 3.08 9.94 -26.57
C ASN A 239 3.77 9.62 -25.24
N VAL A 240 3.67 8.36 -24.77
CA VAL A 240 4.36 7.89 -23.56
C VAL A 240 5.86 8.14 -23.66
N TYR A 241 6.51 7.73 -24.76
CA TYR A 241 7.94 7.97 -24.94
C TYR A 241 8.30 9.45 -25.03
N ALA A 242 7.46 10.27 -25.66
CA ALA A 242 7.66 11.72 -25.71
C ALA A 242 7.62 12.33 -24.29
N LYS A 243 6.59 12.03 -23.51
CA LYS A 243 6.43 12.49 -22.12
C LYS A 243 7.57 12.02 -21.23
N LYS A 244 7.96 10.74 -21.34
CA LYS A 244 9.07 10.17 -20.58
C LYS A 244 10.39 10.90 -20.86
N ARG A 245 10.68 11.22 -22.12
CA ARG A 245 11.87 12.03 -22.49
C ARG A 245 11.80 13.44 -21.92
N SER A 246 10.63 14.08 -21.96
CA SER A 246 10.44 15.43 -21.41
C SER A 246 10.59 15.50 -19.88
N CYS A 247 10.32 14.40 -19.18
CA CYS A 247 10.39 14.31 -17.72
C CYS A 247 11.74 13.75 -17.20
N GLN A 248 12.58 13.14 -18.04
CA GLN A 248 13.87 12.55 -17.66
C GLN A 248 14.90 13.53 -17.06
N GLY A 249 14.67 14.85 -17.15
CA GLY A 249 15.50 15.89 -16.51
C GLY A 249 14.82 16.67 -15.38
N ARG A 250 13.62 16.26 -14.96
CA ARG A 250 12.83 16.94 -13.92
C ARG A 250 12.58 16.01 -12.73
N GLU A 251 13.64 15.52 -12.10
CA GLU A 251 13.52 14.91 -10.76
C GLU A 251 13.15 16.00 -9.74
N LYS A 252 11.91 16.49 -9.80
CA LYS A 252 11.31 17.17 -8.67
C LYS A 252 11.01 16.07 -7.66
N PHE A 253 11.71 16.12 -6.52
CA PHE A 253 11.34 15.39 -5.31
C PHE A 253 9.84 15.59 -5.07
N TRP A 254 9.06 14.56 -5.35
CA TRP A 254 7.64 14.54 -5.00
C TRP A 254 7.55 14.24 -3.51
N CYS A 255 7.79 15.25 -2.66
CA CYS A 255 7.27 15.22 -1.30
C CYS A 255 5.78 15.54 -1.42
N CYS A 256 4.94 14.63 -0.91
CA CYS A 256 3.50 14.76 -0.91
C CYS A 256 3.04 16.07 -0.25
N ASP A 257 2.09 16.77 -0.89
CA ASP A 257 1.11 17.60 -0.19
C ASP A 257 -0.01 16.71 0.38
#